data_AF-A0A1B6IC40-F1
#
_entry.id   AF-A0A1B6IC40-F1
#
_cell.length_a   1.000
_cell.length_b   1.000
_cell.length_c   1.000
_cell.angle_alpha   90.00
_cell.angle_beta   90.00
_cell.angle_gamma   90.00
#
_symmetry.space_group_name_H-M   'P 1'
#
loop_
_entity.id
_entity.type
_entity.pdbx_description
1 polymer ?
#
loop_
_entity_poly.entity_id
_entity_poly.type
_entity_poly.pdbx_seq_one_letter_code
_entity_poly.pdbx_strand_id
1 'polypeptide(L)'
;MVQLNATVPVIVGVGVVLSSAFLLTYWFTKKKSRPITLVDSTIKVPLKLSETIHISHDTKKFRFALPSENHILGLPIGQHIFLSATIDNEPVIRSYTPVTSDDDVGYMDLVIKVYLKDVHPKFPAGGKMSQYLNDMKVGDSIDVRGPSGRLKY
;
A
#
# COMPACT_ATOMS: atom_id res chain seq x y z
N MET A 1 38.06 -37.06 -46.90
CA MET A 1 37.75 -37.16 -45.46
C MET A 1 38.00 -35.80 -44.83
N VAL A 2 36.96 -35.04 -44.51
CA VAL A 2 37.10 -33.75 -43.81
C VAL A 2 37.25 -34.04 -42.32
N GLN A 3 38.41 -33.77 -41.74
CA GLN A 3 38.60 -33.84 -40.28
C GLN A 3 37.76 -32.75 -39.63
N LEU A 4 36.71 -33.13 -38.90
CA LEU A 4 35.97 -32.19 -38.07
C LEU A 4 36.90 -31.72 -36.94
N ASN A 5 37.35 -30.47 -36.99
CA ASN A 5 38.12 -29.86 -35.91
C ASN A 5 37.24 -29.79 -34.65
N ALA A 6 37.64 -30.52 -33.61
CA ALA A 6 36.93 -30.60 -32.32
C ALA A 6 36.75 -29.23 -31.63
N THR A 7 37.45 -28.19 -32.09
CA THR A 7 37.36 -26.80 -31.60
C THR A 7 35.99 -26.16 -31.87
N VAL A 8 35.38 -26.43 -33.02
CA VAL A 8 34.09 -25.83 -33.40
C VAL A 8 32.94 -26.25 -32.47
N PRO A 9 32.70 -27.54 -32.18
CA PRO A 9 31.66 -27.94 -31.25
C PRO A 9 31.89 -27.46 -29.81
N VAL A 10 33.15 -27.29 -29.38
CA VAL A 10 33.49 -26.74 -28.06
C VAL A 10 33.09 -25.27 -27.95
N ILE A 11 33.41 -24.44 -28.95
CA ILE A 11 33.05 -23.02 -28.97
C ILE A 11 31.52 -22.84 -28.96
N VAL A 12 30.81 -23.64 -29.76
CA VAL A 12 29.33 -23.62 -29.80
C VAL A 12 28.75 -24.04 -28.44
N GLY A 13 29.27 -25.11 -27.82
CA GLY A 13 28.84 -25.55 -26.51
C GLY A 13 29.02 -24.49 -25.42
N VAL A 14 30.20 -23.84 -25.38
CA VAL A 14 30.47 -22.74 -24.43
C VAL A 14 29.55 -21.54 -24.68
N GLY A 15 29.31 -21.17 -25.93
CA GLY A 15 28.40 -20.07 -26.29
C GLY A 15 26.95 -20.32 -25.82
N VAL A 16 26.47 -21.57 -25.93
CA VAL A 16 25.12 -21.95 -25.46
C VAL A 16 25.04 -21.91 -23.93
N VAL A 17 26.06 -22.37 -23.22
CA VAL A 17 26.10 -22.34 -21.74
C VAL A 17 26.14 -20.90 -21.22
N LEU A 18 26.96 -20.03 -21.83
CA LEU A 18 27.06 -18.63 -21.41
C LEU A 18 25.78 -17.84 -21.71
N SER A 19 25.18 -18.03 -22.88
CA SER A 19 23.94 -17.35 -23.25
C SER A 19 22.75 -17.80 -22.40
N SER A 20 22.64 -19.10 -22.10
CA SER A 20 21.59 -19.62 -21.19
C SER A 20 21.78 -19.13 -19.76
N ALA A 21 23.00 -19.10 -19.22
CA ALA A 21 23.28 -18.55 -17.90
C ALA A 21 22.98 -17.04 -17.82
N PHE A 22 23.31 -16.28 -18.87
CA PHE A 22 22.98 -14.86 -18.98
C PHE A 22 21.46 -14.63 -19.02
N LEU A 23 20.71 -15.40 -19.83
CA LEU A 23 19.25 -15.30 -19.90
C LEU A 23 18.59 -15.68 -18.57
N LEU A 24 19.04 -16.74 -17.90
CA LEU A 24 18.55 -17.14 -16.58
C LEU A 24 18.80 -16.03 -15.55
N THR A 25 20.03 -15.53 -15.44
CA THR A 25 20.38 -14.47 -14.47
C THR A 25 19.63 -13.16 -14.76
N TYR A 26 19.47 -12.78 -16.02
CA TYR A 26 18.66 -11.62 -16.42
C TYR A 26 17.18 -11.80 -16.05
N TRP A 27 16.63 -13.01 -16.21
CA TRP A 27 15.25 -13.29 -15.85
C TRP A 27 15.02 -13.30 -14.32
N PHE A 28 15.96 -13.86 -13.55
CA PHE A 28 15.91 -13.84 -12.08
C PHE A 28 16.10 -12.44 -11.49
N THR A 29 16.98 -11.61 -12.08
CA THR A 29 17.20 -10.24 -11.61
C THR A 29 16.02 -9.30 -11.88
N LYS A 30 15.18 -9.59 -12.88
CA LYS A 30 13.96 -8.81 -13.14
C LYS A 30 12.86 -8.99 -12.09
N LYS A 31 12.91 -10.04 -11.26
CA LYS A 31 11.83 -10.36 -10.31
C LYS A 31 12.06 -9.72 -8.94
N LYS A 32 12.26 -8.40 -8.90
CA LYS A 32 12.39 -7.66 -7.64
C LYS A 32 10.98 -7.37 -7.10
N SER A 33 10.63 -8.01 -5.97
CA SER A 33 9.35 -7.75 -5.28
C SER A 33 9.28 -6.29 -4.83
N ARG A 34 8.09 -5.69 -4.92
CA ARG A 34 7.83 -4.37 -4.34
C ARG A 34 7.95 -4.47 -2.80
N PRO A 35 8.54 -3.47 -2.13
CA PRO A 35 8.54 -3.43 -0.68
C PRO A 35 7.12 -3.23 -0.14
N ILE A 36 6.81 -3.91 0.97
CA ILE A 36 5.48 -3.93 1.59
C ILE A 36 5.49 -3.01 2.81
N THR A 37 4.45 -2.18 2.96
CA THR A 37 4.32 -1.25 4.08
C THR A 37 3.84 -1.96 5.35
N LEU A 38 2.79 -2.78 5.25
CA LEU A 38 2.17 -3.47 6.37
C LEU A 38 2.74 -4.88 6.59
N VAL A 39 4.01 -4.96 6.96
CA VAL A 39 4.73 -6.23 7.15
C VAL A 39 4.25 -6.97 8.41
N ASP A 40 4.04 -6.25 9.51
CA ASP A 40 3.55 -6.78 10.77
C ASP A 40 2.18 -6.16 11.10
N SER A 41 1.18 -7.01 11.30
CA SER A 41 -0.20 -6.57 11.55
C SER A 41 -0.45 -5.87 12.88
N THR A 42 0.52 -5.95 13.80
CA THR A 42 0.45 -5.36 15.13
C THR A 42 1.16 -4.01 15.22
N ILE A 43 2.13 -3.76 14.33
CA ILE A 43 2.93 -2.54 14.32
C ILE A 43 2.14 -1.40 13.65
N LYS A 44 2.20 -0.22 14.28
CA LYS A 44 1.66 1.02 13.71
C LYS A 44 2.71 1.67 12.82
N VAL A 45 2.31 2.01 11.59
CA VAL A 45 3.11 2.73 10.62
C VAL A 45 2.48 4.11 10.42
N PRO A 46 3.18 5.21 10.78
CA PRO A 46 2.67 6.55 10.54
C PRO A 46 2.76 6.89 9.05
N LEU A 47 1.62 7.15 8.41
CA LEU A 47 1.55 7.54 6.99
C LEU A 47 1.10 8.99 6.86
N LYS A 48 1.77 9.73 5.96
CA LYS A 48 1.52 11.16 5.75
C LYS A 48 0.38 11.39 4.78
N LEU A 49 -0.54 12.27 5.14
CA LEU A 49 -1.54 12.79 4.23
C LEU A 49 -0.85 13.62 3.16
N SER A 50 -0.90 13.16 1.91
CA SER A 50 -0.26 13.81 0.76
C SER A 50 -1.24 14.64 -0.06
N GLU A 51 -2.50 14.24 -0.10
CA GLU A 51 -3.53 14.90 -0.90
C GLU A 51 -4.92 14.67 -0.27
N THR A 52 -5.79 15.68 -0.37
CA THR A 52 -7.22 15.56 -0.03
C THR A 52 -8.06 16.07 -1.19
N ILE A 53 -8.93 15.21 -1.71
CA ILE A 53 -9.84 15.53 -2.82
C ILE A 53 -11.27 15.56 -2.28
N HIS A 54 -11.98 16.66 -2.53
CA HIS A 54 -13.39 16.79 -2.18
C HIS A 54 -14.25 16.10 -3.24
N ILE A 55 -15.08 15.13 -2.83
CA ILE A 55 -15.98 14.39 -3.73
C ILE A 55 -17.40 14.97 -3.66
N SER A 56 -17.89 15.26 -2.46
CA SER A 56 -19.22 15.83 -2.23
C SER A 56 -19.20 16.78 -1.03
N HIS A 57 -20.38 17.25 -0.61
CA HIS A 57 -20.56 18.08 0.58
C HIS A 57 -20.05 17.43 1.88
N ASP A 58 -20.05 16.10 1.96
CA ASP A 58 -19.65 15.36 3.16
C ASP A 58 -18.69 14.21 2.87
N THR A 59 -18.22 14.03 1.64
CA THR A 59 -17.35 12.90 1.28
C THR A 59 -16.05 13.42 0.68
N LYS A 60 -14.93 12.89 1.18
CA LYS A 60 -13.57 13.22 0.72
C LYS A 60 -12.76 11.97 0.47
N LYS A 61 -11.80 12.07 -0.44
CA LYS A 61 -10.74 11.08 -0.64
C LYS A 61 -9.46 11.60 -0.01
N PHE A 62 -8.89 10.83 0.90
CA PHE A 62 -7.63 11.11 1.58
C PHE A 62 -6.56 10.18 1.03
N ARG A 63 -5.50 10.75 0.46
CA ARG A 63 -4.37 10.00 -0.08
C ARG A 63 -3.20 10.05 0.89
N PHE A 64 -2.81 8.89 1.39
CA PHE A 64 -1.67 8.76 2.28
C PHE A 64 -0.46 8.21 1.51
N ALA A 65 0.68 8.88 1.63
CA ALA A 65 1.93 8.42 1.04
C ALA A 65 2.47 7.22 1.81
N LEU A 66 2.87 6.18 1.09
CA LEU A 66 3.61 5.04 1.62
C LEU A 66 5.08 5.43 1.87
N PRO A 67 5.88 4.59 2.56
CA PRO A 67 7.26 4.93 2.92
C PRO A 67 8.17 5.30 1.73
N SER A 68 7.86 4.81 0.52
CA SER A 68 8.47 5.31 -0.71
C SER A 68 7.53 5.12 -1.91
N GLU A 69 7.83 5.78 -3.02
CA GLU A 69 7.09 5.69 -4.28
C GLU A 69 7.05 4.28 -4.89
N ASN A 70 7.90 3.36 -4.41
CA ASN A 70 7.94 1.96 -4.86
C ASN A 70 7.22 1.00 -3.91
N HIS A 71 6.74 1.47 -2.75
CA HIS A 71 6.02 0.63 -1.80
C HIS A 71 4.61 0.32 -2.28
N ILE A 72 4.13 -0.86 -1.90
CA ILE A 72 2.71 -1.21 -1.87
C ILE A 72 2.22 -1.24 -0.42
N LEU A 73 0.91 -1.18 -0.22
CA LEU A 73 0.35 -1.22 1.13
C LEU A 73 0.58 -2.61 1.76
N GLY A 74 0.38 -3.67 0.99
CA GLY A 74 0.40 -5.06 1.46
C GLY A 74 -0.91 -5.45 2.12
N LEU A 75 -2.04 -5.15 1.48
CA LEU A 75 -3.37 -5.44 2.02
C LEU A 75 -4.05 -6.55 1.20
N PRO A 76 -4.07 -7.80 1.68
CA PRO A 76 -4.77 -8.89 1.01
C PRO A 76 -6.26 -8.59 0.80
N ILE A 77 -6.80 -9.05 -0.34
CA ILE A 77 -8.22 -8.90 -0.68
C ILE A 77 -9.08 -9.56 0.41
N GLY A 78 -10.11 -8.83 0.86
CA GLY A 78 -11.00 -9.26 1.96
C GLY A 78 -10.56 -8.80 3.35
N GLN A 79 -9.44 -8.08 3.46
CA GLN A 79 -8.95 -7.50 4.71
C GLN A 79 -9.07 -5.96 4.73
N HIS A 80 -8.84 -5.36 5.89
CA HIS A 80 -8.91 -3.91 6.14
C HIS A 80 -7.74 -3.44 7.03
N ILE A 81 -7.60 -2.12 7.17
CA ILE A 81 -6.62 -1.47 8.05
C ILE A 81 -7.33 -0.77 9.22
N PHE A 82 -6.58 -0.47 10.28
CA PHE A 82 -7.03 0.37 11.37
C PHE A 82 -6.27 1.70 11.34
N LEU A 83 -7.01 2.80 11.41
CA LEU A 83 -6.48 4.10 11.76
C LEU A 83 -6.54 4.28 13.28
N SER A 84 -5.48 4.83 13.85
CA SER A 84 -5.40 5.17 15.27
C SER A 84 -5.01 6.64 15.43
N ALA A 85 -5.70 7.36 16.29
CA ALA A 85 -5.36 8.72 16.67
C ALA A 85 -5.78 8.99 18.11
N THR A 86 -5.11 9.93 18.77
CA THR A 86 -5.57 10.46 20.07
C THR A 86 -6.41 11.71 19.78
N ILE A 87 -7.71 11.63 20.07
CA ILE A 87 -8.69 12.70 19.82
C ILE A 87 -9.32 13.04 21.17
N ASP A 88 -9.22 14.31 21.58
CA ASP A 88 -9.70 14.78 22.90
C ASP A 88 -9.12 13.98 24.07
N ASN A 89 -7.82 13.66 24.00
CA ASN A 89 -7.08 12.80 24.95
C ASN A 89 -7.56 11.34 25.04
N GLU A 90 -8.45 10.90 24.15
CA GLU A 90 -8.90 9.51 24.08
C GLU A 90 -8.29 8.78 22.87
N PRO A 91 -7.82 7.53 23.03
CA PRO A 91 -7.40 6.73 21.90
C PRO A 91 -8.61 6.29 21.07
N VAL A 92 -8.69 6.75 19.83
CA VAL A 92 -9.75 6.38 18.89
C VAL A 92 -9.15 5.51 17.79
N ILE A 93 -9.72 4.30 17.63
CA ILE A 93 -9.33 3.35 16.60
C ILE A 93 -10.55 3.03 15.73
N ARG A 94 -10.38 3.09 14.40
CA ARG A 94 -11.45 2.76 13.45
C ARG A 94 -10.91 1.96 12.28
N SER A 95 -11.69 0.98 11.84
CA SER A 95 -11.39 0.18 10.65
C SER A 95 -11.80 0.93 9.38
N TYR A 96 -10.96 0.83 8.36
CA TYR A 96 -11.23 1.33 7.01
C TYR A 96 -10.70 0.33 5.98
N THR A 97 -11.39 0.23 4.85
CA THR A 97 -10.90 -0.53 3.69
C THR A 97 -10.50 0.48 2.62
N PRO A 98 -9.20 0.57 2.25
CA PRO A 98 -8.76 1.39 1.14
C PRO A 98 -9.47 1.05 -0.15
N VAL A 99 -9.62 2.05 -1.01
CA VAL A 99 -10.18 1.86 -2.37
C VAL A 99 -9.09 1.50 -3.39
N THR A 100 -7.83 1.58 -3.00
CA THR A 100 -6.64 1.17 -3.76
C THR A 100 -6.27 -0.28 -3.46
N SER A 101 -5.55 -0.94 -4.37
CA SER A 101 -4.99 -2.29 -4.20
C SER A 101 -3.45 -2.26 -4.17
N ASP A 102 -2.82 -3.43 -4.06
CA ASP A 102 -1.36 -3.56 -4.21
C ASP A 102 -0.86 -3.37 -5.66
N ASP A 103 -1.78 -3.12 -6.61
CA ASP A 103 -1.43 -2.66 -7.95
C ASP A 103 -1.04 -1.16 -7.94
N ASP A 104 -1.65 -0.38 -7.03
CA ASP A 104 -1.29 1.00 -6.75
C ASP A 104 0.02 1.08 -5.96
N VAL A 105 0.93 1.97 -6.38
CA VAL A 105 2.27 2.07 -5.80
C VAL A 105 2.49 3.47 -5.24
N GLY A 106 3.10 3.53 -4.06
CA GLY A 106 3.52 4.76 -3.40
C GLY A 106 2.44 5.44 -2.56
N TYR A 107 1.18 5.02 -2.64
CA TYR A 107 0.10 5.62 -1.87
C TYR A 107 -1.01 4.62 -1.50
N MET A 108 -1.87 5.01 -0.56
CA MET A 108 -3.20 4.41 -0.37
C MET A 108 -4.27 5.50 -0.36
N ASP A 109 -5.43 5.23 -0.95
CA ASP A 109 -6.58 6.15 -0.91
C ASP A 109 -7.67 5.61 0.02
N LEU A 110 -8.18 6.48 0.90
CA LEU A 110 -9.39 6.24 1.68
C LEU A 110 -10.49 7.20 1.23
N VAL A 111 -11.66 6.66 0.86
CA VAL A 111 -12.87 7.47 0.63
C VAL A 111 -13.71 7.45 1.89
N ILE A 112 -13.90 8.62 2.50
CA ILE A 112 -14.51 8.73 3.83
C ILE A 112 -15.63 9.76 3.79
N LYS A 113 -16.78 9.33 4.29
CA LYS A 113 -17.90 10.20 4.65
C LYS A 113 -17.61 10.86 6.00
N VAL A 114 -17.59 12.19 6.01
CA VAL A 114 -17.38 13.06 7.18
C VAL A 114 -18.71 13.24 7.89
N TYR A 115 -18.84 12.62 9.06
CA TYR A 115 -19.99 12.83 9.94
C TYR A 115 -19.78 14.12 10.75
N LEU A 116 -20.26 15.25 10.22
CA LEU A 116 -20.15 16.56 10.86
C LEU A 116 -21.02 16.66 12.13
N LYS A 117 -20.53 17.41 13.12
CA LYS A 117 -21.30 17.82 14.29
C LYS A 117 -22.51 18.68 13.90
N ASP A 118 -23.53 18.69 14.75
CA ASP A 118 -24.73 19.51 14.65
C ASP A 118 -25.59 19.26 13.38
N VAL A 119 -25.34 18.17 12.63
CA VAL A 119 -26.13 17.80 11.44
C VAL A 119 -27.23 16.79 11.77
N HIS A 120 -26.91 15.70 12.49
CA HIS A 120 -27.88 14.65 12.78
C HIS A 120 -28.37 14.75 14.24
N PRO A 121 -29.69 14.84 14.50
CA PRO A 121 -30.22 15.11 15.85
C PRO A 121 -29.88 14.04 16.89
N LYS A 122 -29.76 12.77 16.48
CA LYS A 122 -29.33 11.68 17.37
C LYS A 122 -27.83 11.62 17.62
N PHE A 123 -27.03 12.31 16.80
CA PHE A 123 -25.57 12.29 16.85
C PHE A 123 -25.01 13.72 16.78
N PRO A 124 -25.36 14.59 17.75
CA PRO A 124 -25.00 16.00 17.71
C PRO A 124 -23.47 16.21 17.70
N ALA A 125 -22.70 15.31 18.30
CA ALA A 125 -21.24 15.39 18.31
C ALA A 125 -20.57 14.98 16.97
N GLY A 126 -21.32 14.41 16.02
CA GLY A 126 -20.76 13.86 14.77
C GLY A 126 -19.86 12.64 14.99
N GLY A 127 -18.98 12.35 14.03
CA GLY A 127 -18.03 11.24 14.06
C GLY A 127 -16.63 11.69 14.46
N LYS A 128 -16.06 11.09 15.52
CA LYS A 128 -14.73 11.44 16.04
C LYS A 128 -13.63 11.34 14.97
N MET A 129 -13.37 10.13 14.46
CA MET A 129 -12.30 9.90 13.48
C MET A 129 -12.55 10.59 12.14
N SER A 130 -13.80 10.64 11.67
CA SER A 130 -14.10 11.26 10.38
C SER A 130 -13.91 12.78 10.39
N GLN A 131 -14.24 13.45 11.50
CA GLN A 131 -13.99 14.88 11.67
C GLN A 131 -12.49 15.14 11.89
N TYR A 132 -11.79 14.31 12.68
CA TYR A 132 -10.34 14.39 12.81
C TYR A 132 -9.61 14.34 11.46
N LEU A 133 -9.96 13.37 10.61
CA LEU A 133 -9.42 13.27 9.26
C LEU A 133 -9.77 14.47 8.39
N ASN A 134 -10.99 14.99 8.51
CA ASN A 134 -11.44 16.17 7.78
C ASN A 134 -10.61 17.43 8.10
N ASP A 135 -10.09 17.51 9.33
CA ASP A 135 -9.33 18.65 9.83
C ASP A 135 -7.81 18.50 9.65
N MET A 136 -7.35 17.30 9.26
CA MET A 136 -5.94 17.06 8.92
C MET A 136 -5.49 17.92 7.74
N LYS A 137 -4.25 18.40 7.82
CA LYS A 137 -3.58 19.13 6.75
C LYS A 137 -2.63 18.21 5.98
N VAL A 138 -2.39 18.54 4.72
CA VAL A 138 -1.35 17.87 3.94
C VAL A 138 -0.02 17.99 4.68
N GLY A 139 0.67 16.87 4.86
CA GLY A 139 1.88 16.72 5.67
C GLY A 139 1.65 16.07 7.04
N ASP A 140 0.44 16.15 7.58
CA ASP A 140 0.08 15.49 8.85
C ASP A 140 0.14 13.97 8.70
N SER A 141 0.41 13.27 9.80
CA SER A 141 0.52 11.81 9.81
C SER A 141 -0.59 11.16 10.62
N ILE A 142 -0.98 9.95 10.22
CA ILE A 142 -1.89 9.10 11.00
C ILE A 142 -1.29 7.70 11.15
N ASP A 143 -1.49 7.09 12.32
CA ASP A 143 -1.04 5.73 12.58
C ASP A 143 -1.94 4.72 11.86
N VAL A 144 -1.33 3.92 11.00
CA VAL A 144 -1.99 2.84 10.25
C VAL A 144 -1.45 1.50 10.72
N ARG A 145 -2.34 0.54 11.01
CA ARG A 145 -1.95 -0.85 11.28
C ARG A 145 -2.86 -1.84 10.58
N GLY A 146 -2.35 -3.01 10.29
CA GLY A 146 -3.01 -4.05 9.54
C GLY A 146 -1.97 -4.92 8.81
N PRO A 147 -2.38 -5.89 8.01
CA PRO A 147 -3.75 -6.13 7.58
C PRO A 147 -4.58 -6.90 8.64
N SER A 148 -5.91 -6.74 8.62
CA SER A 148 -6.83 -7.45 9.52
C SER A 148 -8.09 -7.92 8.81
N GLY A 149 -8.58 -9.11 9.15
CA GLY A 149 -9.77 -9.69 8.53
C GLY A 149 -9.69 -11.20 8.49
N ARG A 150 -10.85 -11.87 8.59
CA ARG A 150 -10.94 -13.34 8.59
C ARG A 150 -11.07 -13.94 7.20
N LEU A 151 -11.53 -13.15 6.24
CA LEU A 151 -11.74 -13.61 4.86
C LEU A 151 -10.40 -13.58 4.12
N LYS A 152 -10.02 -14.73 3.56
CA LYS A 152 -8.87 -14.90 2.66
C LYS A 152 -9.37 -15.61 1.40
N TYR A 153 -9.02 -15.09 0.24
CA TYR A 153 -9.31 -15.68 -1.07
C TYR A 153 -8.17 -16.57 -1.55
#